data_AF-A0A132AJZ7-F1
#
_entry.id   AF-A0A132AJZ7-F1
#
_cell.length_a   1.000
_cell.length_b   1.000
_cell.length_c   1.000
_cell.angle_alpha   90.00
_cell.angle_beta   90.00
_cell.angle_gamma   90.00
#
_symmetry.space_group_name_H-M   'P 1'
#
loop_
_entity.id
_entity.type
_entity.pdbx_description
1 polymer ?
#
loop_
_entity_poly.entity_id
_entity_poly.type
_entity_poly.pdbx_seq_one_letter_code
_entity_poly.pdbx_strand_id
1 'polypeptide(L)'
;MFLNQQFDWFYQIPIIIGFVSSVWLVLKFWRHVREQQIRVIPASWNGVHAHQWSLIRCLTHQATCCLCRSLIVDAMFCDSCGVCLDFDCYNNVIRKKSIFSNLERSRTNKILEPLSQCKQVSISRRESTQASVWKHHWTHGNLPSHSVCSVCDLECESDYHDDFDLKKNDSLRPLLSEHTLHHYRCCWCQRTIHEDCFRSKNRDELIDGKCDFGQYRHLIIPPSCIIHKRVWTSSNRRAIALDEIRSFKIEEPRWSPLFIIANRKSGNNDAGTILSKFLPVLNPLQVIDLSDKSNLLELSLRICQMLPDDCQARILVAGGDGTVGWILNLIHQLQSKSLPLVAIFPLGTGNDLARVLGWSKIFDDARLDRDEIINQIFIAKEIL
;
A
#
# COMPACT_ATOMS: atom_id res chain seq x y z
N MET A 1 -72.99 8.26 -25.17
CA MET A 1 -71.79 7.44 -25.45
C MET A 1 -70.51 8.11 -24.90
N PHE A 2 -70.53 8.58 -23.64
CA PHE A 2 -69.37 9.26 -23.02
C PHE A 2 -69.17 8.91 -21.53
N LEU A 3 -69.91 7.93 -20.99
CA LEU A 3 -69.85 7.58 -19.56
C LEU A 3 -69.05 6.29 -19.25
N ASN A 4 -68.62 5.54 -20.26
CA ASN A 4 -67.85 4.30 -20.04
C ASN A 4 -66.32 4.49 -20.04
N GLN A 5 -65.79 5.69 -20.34
CA GLN A 5 -64.33 5.93 -20.34
C GLN A 5 -63.77 6.43 -19.00
N GLN A 6 -64.62 6.84 -18.04
CA GLN A 6 -64.15 7.36 -16.74
C GLN A 6 -63.91 6.26 -15.69
N PHE A 7 -64.50 5.07 -15.83
CA PHE A 7 -64.37 3.99 -14.85
C PHE A 7 -63.12 3.12 -15.01
N ASP A 8 -62.52 3.06 -16.21
CA ASP A 8 -61.30 2.26 -16.44
C ASP A 8 -60.06 2.83 -15.72
N TRP A 9 -59.97 4.15 -15.60
CA TRP A 9 -58.85 4.81 -14.90
C TRP A 9 -58.80 4.46 -13.41
N PHE A 10 -59.96 4.21 -12.79
CA PHE A 10 -60.05 3.92 -11.36
C PHE A 10 -59.35 2.60 -10.98
N TYR A 11 -59.36 1.61 -11.88
CA TYR A 11 -58.66 0.33 -11.70
C TYR A 11 -57.25 0.34 -12.29
N GLN A 12 -57.01 1.11 -13.35
CA GLN A 12 -55.68 1.20 -13.95
C GLN A 12 -54.68 1.99 -13.09
N ILE A 13 -55.12 3.04 -12.38
CA ILE A 13 -54.23 3.87 -11.55
C ILE A 13 -53.56 3.06 -10.41
N PRO A 14 -54.28 2.27 -9.59
CA PRO A 14 -53.66 1.44 -8.55
C PRO A 14 -52.69 0.40 -9.11
N ILE A 15 -52.99 -0.18 -10.27
CA ILE A 15 -52.12 -1.16 -10.93
C ILE A 15 -50.83 -0.51 -11.41
N ILE A 16 -50.92 0.67 -12.02
CA ILE A 16 -49.75 1.45 -12.46
C ILE A 16 -48.92 1.88 -11.25
N ILE A 17 -49.55 2.36 -10.18
CA ILE A 17 -48.84 2.72 -8.93
C ILE A 17 -48.15 1.50 -8.31
N GLY A 18 -48.81 0.35 -8.26
CA GLY A 18 -48.23 -0.91 -7.79
C GLY A 18 -47.05 -1.37 -8.65
N PHE A 19 -47.17 -1.25 -9.97
CA PHE A 19 -46.08 -1.56 -10.90
C PHE A 19 -44.90 -0.61 -10.74
N VAL A 20 -45.13 0.70 -10.66
CA VAL A 20 -44.07 1.70 -10.44
C VAL A 20 -43.38 1.50 -9.08
N SER A 21 -44.16 1.21 -8.03
CA SER A 21 -43.62 0.94 -6.69
C SER A 21 -42.79 -0.35 -6.66
N SER A 22 -43.26 -1.43 -7.29
CA SER A 22 -42.50 -2.68 -7.38
C SER A 22 -41.22 -2.52 -8.21
N VAL A 23 -41.26 -1.84 -9.35
CA VAL A 23 -40.06 -1.49 -10.14
C VAL A 23 -39.11 -0.62 -9.32
N TRP A 24 -39.61 0.36 -8.57
CA TRP A 24 -38.79 1.18 -7.68
C TRP A 24 -38.14 0.37 -6.55
N LEU A 25 -38.88 -0.56 -5.93
CA LEU A 25 -38.35 -1.46 -4.90
C LEU A 25 -37.32 -2.44 -5.47
N VAL A 26 -37.56 -2.99 -6.66
CA VAL A 26 -36.60 -3.83 -7.37
C VAL A 26 -35.35 -3.01 -7.69
N LEU A 27 -35.47 -1.83 -8.29
CA LEU A 27 -34.32 -0.95 -8.56
C LEU A 27 -33.58 -0.57 -7.29
N LYS A 28 -34.29 -0.30 -6.18
CA LYS A 28 -33.70 0.00 -4.86
C LYS A 28 -33.00 -1.22 -4.27
N PHE A 29 -33.57 -2.41 -4.40
CA PHE A 29 -32.98 -3.67 -3.95
C PHE A 29 -31.74 -4.03 -4.78
N TRP A 30 -31.83 -3.97 -6.11
CA TRP A 30 -30.69 -4.15 -7.01
C TRP A 30 -29.62 -3.11 -6.75
N ARG A 31 -29.99 -1.86 -6.47
CA ARG A 31 -29.06 -0.81 -6.07
C ARG A 31 -28.41 -1.10 -4.71
N HIS A 32 -29.17 -1.58 -3.73
CA HIS A 32 -28.66 -1.98 -2.42
C HIS A 32 -27.69 -3.18 -2.53
N VAL A 33 -28.07 -4.22 -3.27
CA VAL A 33 -27.20 -5.40 -3.54
C VAL A 33 -25.93 -4.98 -4.28
N ARG A 34 -26.04 -4.07 -5.27
CA ARG A 34 -24.89 -3.51 -5.97
C ARG A 34 -24.01 -2.68 -5.04
N GLU A 35 -24.60 -1.92 -4.12
CA GLU A 35 -23.89 -1.12 -3.12
C GLU A 35 -23.13 -1.99 -2.10
N GLN A 36 -23.68 -3.14 -1.69
CA GLN A 36 -22.97 -4.14 -0.88
C GLN A 36 -21.75 -4.74 -1.61
N GLN A 37 -21.79 -4.80 -2.95
CA GLN A 37 -20.65 -5.20 -3.78
C GLN A 37 -19.72 -4.02 -4.15
N ILE A 38 -20.14 -2.78 -3.92
CA ILE A 38 -19.32 -1.57 -4.08
C ILE A 38 -18.57 -1.36 -2.77
N ARG A 39 -17.61 -2.24 -2.50
CA ARG A 39 -16.65 -2.02 -1.41
C ARG A 39 -15.62 -1.02 -1.89
N VAL A 40 -15.85 0.20 -1.43
CA VAL A 40 -15.13 1.41 -1.75
C VAL A 40 -13.69 1.24 -1.31
N ILE A 41 -12.73 1.29 -2.24
CA ILE A 41 -11.35 1.67 -1.89
C ILE A 41 -11.51 3.03 -1.21
N PRO A 42 -11.27 3.15 0.11
CA PRO A 42 -11.85 4.22 0.92
C PRO A 42 -11.61 5.57 0.28
N ALA A 43 -12.64 6.41 0.17
CA ALA A 43 -12.46 7.79 -0.29
C ALA A 43 -11.65 8.65 0.72
N SER A 44 -11.32 8.11 1.90
CA SER A 44 -10.30 8.65 2.82
C SER A 44 -8.87 8.41 2.32
N TRP A 45 -8.70 7.59 1.28
CA TRP A 45 -7.49 7.48 0.47
C TRP A 45 -7.69 8.40 -0.74
N ASN A 46 -6.94 9.50 -0.79
CA ASN A 46 -6.99 10.50 -1.86
C ASN A 46 -6.41 10.00 -3.19
N GLY A 47 -6.88 8.85 -3.67
CA GLY A 47 -6.50 8.25 -4.94
C GLY A 47 -5.70 6.96 -4.79
N VAL A 48 -5.59 6.27 -5.91
CA VAL A 48 -4.79 5.05 -6.12
C VAL A 48 -3.31 5.25 -5.73
N HIS A 49 -2.87 6.50 -5.61
CA HIS A 49 -1.50 6.94 -5.31
C HIS A 49 -1.45 7.84 -4.06
N ALA A 50 -2.29 7.61 -3.05
CA ALA A 50 -2.34 8.47 -1.87
C ALA A 50 -1.20 8.19 -0.88
N HIS A 51 -0.57 9.25 -0.37
CA HIS A 51 0.31 9.12 0.77
C HIS A 51 -0.47 8.86 2.05
N GLN A 52 0.04 7.95 2.87
CA GLN A 52 -0.40 7.75 4.24
C GLN A 52 0.57 8.48 5.16
N TRP A 53 0.24 9.72 5.50
CA TRP A 53 1.11 10.57 6.29
C TRP A 53 0.96 10.28 7.78
N SER A 54 2.10 10.08 8.43
CA SER A 54 2.27 9.94 9.87
C SER A 54 3.18 11.06 10.36
N LEU A 55 2.86 11.62 11.52
CA LEU A 55 3.71 12.61 12.16
C LEU A 55 4.86 11.91 12.87
N ILE A 56 6.09 12.26 12.55
CA ILE A 56 7.27 11.87 13.32
C ILE A 56 7.66 13.05 14.21
N ARG A 57 7.65 12.82 15.52
CA ARG A 57 8.17 13.75 16.53
C ARG A 57 9.47 13.21 17.06
N CYS A 58 10.56 13.97 16.96
CA CYS A 58 11.90 13.56 17.35
C CYS A 58 12.36 12.26 16.67
N LEU A 59 13.10 12.38 15.57
CA LEU A 59 13.71 11.20 14.96
C LEU A 59 14.78 10.58 15.88
N THR A 60 14.78 9.26 15.97
CA THR A 60 15.84 8.48 16.62
C THR A 60 17.11 8.40 15.78
N HIS A 61 17.05 8.86 14.53
CA HIS A 61 18.11 8.82 13.52
C HIS A 61 18.09 10.11 12.69
N GLN A 62 19.18 10.43 12.00
CA GLN A 62 19.20 11.59 11.12
C GLN A 62 18.33 11.32 9.87
N ALA A 63 17.40 12.21 9.56
CA ALA A 63 16.62 12.18 8.32
C ALA A 63 16.55 13.58 7.72
N THR A 64 16.38 13.69 6.41
CA THR A 64 16.24 14.96 5.70
C THR A 64 14.92 15.06 4.97
N CYS A 65 14.50 16.31 4.76
CA CYS A 65 13.36 16.62 3.94
C CYS A 65 13.64 16.25 2.48
N CYS A 66 12.80 15.39 1.89
CA CYS A 66 12.91 14.95 0.51
C CYS A 66 12.77 16.09 -0.51
N LEU A 67 12.25 17.27 -0.10
CA LEU A 67 12.11 18.44 -0.96
C LEU A 67 13.26 19.44 -0.78
N CYS A 68 13.44 19.99 0.42
CA CYS A 68 14.41 21.08 0.65
C CYS A 68 15.77 20.61 1.20
N ARG A 69 15.92 19.30 1.46
CA ARG A 69 17.15 18.66 1.98
C ARG A 69 17.57 19.10 3.38
N SER A 70 16.77 19.90 4.08
CA SER A 70 17.04 20.27 5.47
C SER A 70 16.99 19.04 6.39
N LEU A 71 17.82 19.06 7.44
CA LEU A 71 17.74 18.07 8.52
C LEU A 71 16.40 18.20 9.24
N ILE A 72 15.74 17.07 9.45
CA ILE A 72 14.43 17.00 10.10
C ILE A 72 14.61 16.89 11.61
N VAL A 73 13.86 17.73 12.32
CA VAL A 73 13.58 17.56 13.75
C VAL A 73 12.18 16.94 13.92
N ASP A 74 11.18 17.56 13.28
CA ASP A 74 9.82 17.08 13.16
C ASP A 74 9.38 17.09 11.69
N ALA A 75 8.66 16.06 11.25
CA ALA A 75 8.24 15.94 9.85
C ALA A 75 6.97 15.11 9.65
N MET A 76 6.38 15.29 8.48
CA MET A 76 5.40 14.38 7.92
C MET A 76 6.11 13.30 7.10
N PHE A 77 5.88 12.05 7.47
CA PHE A 77 6.48 10.88 6.82
C PHE A 77 5.41 9.98 6.24
N CYS A 78 5.63 9.44 5.04
CA CYS A 78 4.74 8.47 4.45
C CYS A 78 5.23 7.05 4.70
N ASP A 79 4.50 6.27 5.51
CA ASP A 79 4.83 4.88 5.85
C ASP A 79 4.92 3.97 4.61
N SER A 80 4.19 4.29 3.54
CA SER A 80 4.12 3.44 2.33
C SER A 80 5.30 3.63 1.38
N CYS A 81 5.75 4.87 1.13
CA CYS A 81 6.79 5.16 0.14
C CYS A 81 8.08 5.74 0.73
N GLY A 82 8.06 6.15 2.00
CA GLY A 82 9.22 6.70 2.70
C GLY A 82 9.49 8.18 2.43
N VAL A 83 8.59 8.88 1.72
CA VAL A 83 8.72 10.32 1.53
C VAL A 83 8.59 11.02 2.87
N CYS A 84 9.56 11.86 3.18
CA CYS A 84 9.65 12.60 4.43
C CYS A 84 9.75 14.10 4.11
N LEU A 85 8.88 14.91 4.70
CA LEU A 85 8.84 16.36 4.46
C LEU A 85 8.73 17.10 5.79
N ASP A 86 9.54 18.14 5.95
CA ASP A 86 9.27 19.13 6.99
C ASP A 86 7.87 19.75 6.80
N PHE A 87 7.35 20.41 7.84
CA PHE A 87 5.98 20.93 7.81
C PHE A 87 5.73 21.98 6.72
N ASP A 88 6.71 22.83 6.41
CA ASP A 88 6.56 23.88 5.42
C ASP A 88 6.53 23.30 4.01
N CYS A 89 7.43 22.37 3.72
CA CYS A 89 7.48 21.59 2.49
C CYS A 89 6.24 20.73 2.31
N TYR A 90 5.78 20.05 3.37
CA TYR A 90 4.53 19.30 3.36
C TYR A 90 3.34 20.21 3.00
N ASN A 91 3.21 21.35 3.68
CA ASN A 91 2.14 22.31 3.39
C ASN A 91 2.23 22.85 1.95
N ASN A 92 3.44 23.11 1.46
CA ASN A 92 3.66 23.55 0.08
C ASN A 92 3.21 22.48 -0.92
N VAL A 93 3.60 21.22 -0.74
CA VAL A 93 3.24 20.10 -1.62
C VAL A 93 1.72 19.86 -1.61
N ILE A 94 1.10 19.83 -0.43
CA ILE A 94 -0.33 19.56 -0.28
C ILE A 94 -1.20 20.72 -0.78
N ARG A 95 -0.82 21.98 -0.49
CA ARG A 95 -1.62 23.17 -0.89
C ARG A 95 -1.39 23.59 -2.34
N LYS A 96 -0.19 23.41 -2.90
CA LYS A 96 0.16 23.82 -4.27
C LYS A 96 0.14 22.65 -5.26
N LYS A 97 -0.78 21.70 -5.06
CA LYS A 97 -0.89 20.47 -5.87
C LYS A 97 -0.95 20.74 -7.39
N SER A 98 -1.57 21.84 -7.82
CA SER A 98 -1.64 22.24 -9.24
C SER A 98 -0.28 22.63 -9.84
N ILE A 99 0.58 23.29 -9.07
CA ILE A 99 1.91 23.74 -9.55
C ILE A 99 2.84 22.53 -9.74
N PHE A 100 2.85 21.60 -8.80
CA PHE A 100 3.61 20.35 -8.92
C PHE A 100 3.12 19.47 -10.08
N SER A 101 1.79 19.37 -10.27
CA SER A 101 1.24 18.61 -11.41
C SER A 101 1.61 19.19 -12.79
N ASN A 102 1.95 20.48 -12.86
CA ASN A 102 2.43 21.11 -14.10
C ASN A 102 3.94 20.91 -14.30
N LEU A 103 4.73 20.85 -13.22
CA LEU A 103 6.16 20.51 -13.27
C LEU A 103 6.39 19.05 -13.70
N GLU A 104 5.47 18.13 -13.39
CA GLU A 104 5.46 16.72 -13.87
C GLU A 104 5.31 16.58 -15.39
N ARG A 105 4.63 17.53 -16.06
CA ARG A 105 4.48 17.49 -17.53
C ARG A 105 5.79 17.72 -18.27
N SER A 106 6.80 18.27 -17.60
CA SER A 106 8.17 18.26 -18.09
C SER A 106 8.74 16.86 -17.85
N ARG A 107 8.94 16.08 -18.92
CA ARG A 107 9.44 14.68 -18.92
C ARG A 107 10.79 14.45 -18.19
N THR A 108 11.38 15.48 -17.61
CA THR A 108 12.73 15.49 -17.05
C THR A 108 12.79 15.39 -15.51
N ASN A 109 11.68 15.56 -14.77
CA ASN A 109 11.73 15.65 -13.30
C ASN A 109 11.12 14.43 -12.57
N LYS A 110 11.74 13.25 -12.72
CA LYS A 110 11.42 12.02 -11.96
C LYS A 110 11.52 12.18 -10.42
N ILE A 111 12.14 13.26 -9.96
CA ILE A 111 12.32 13.61 -8.55
C ILE A 111 11.02 14.16 -7.91
N LEU A 112 10.12 14.75 -8.70
CA LEU A 112 8.94 15.44 -8.19
C LEU A 112 7.68 14.55 -8.11
N GLU A 113 7.61 13.51 -8.94
CA GLU A 113 6.49 12.55 -8.97
C GLU A 113 6.24 11.86 -7.61
N PRO A 114 7.26 11.40 -6.87
CA PRO A 114 7.04 10.76 -5.57
C PRO A 114 6.57 11.74 -4.48
N LEU A 115 6.78 13.04 -4.65
CA LEU A 115 6.31 14.05 -3.71
C LEU A 115 4.81 14.29 -3.83
N SER A 116 4.25 14.12 -5.03
CA SER A 116 2.84 14.36 -5.32
C SER A 116 2.00 13.09 -5.31
N GLN A 117 2.62 11.94 -5.58
CA GLN A 117 1.98 10.64 -5.75
C GLN A 117 2.77 9.55 -5.03
N CYS A 118 2.07 8.79 -4.18
CA CYS A 118 2.59 7.62 -3.50
C CYS A 118 2.55 6.37 -4.40
N LYS A 119 2.92 5.23 -3.80
CA LYS A 119 2.70 3.88 -4.32
C LYS A 119 1.32 3.73 -4.95
N GLN A 120 1.30 3.38 -6.22
CA GLN A 120 0.09 2.96 -6.90
C GLN A 120 -0.42 1.65 -6.31
N VAL A 121 -1.67 1.56 -5.88
CA VAL A 121 -2.18 0.32 -5.25
C VAL A 121 -2.99 -0.58 -6.18
N SER A 122 -3.51 -0.04 -7.28
CA SER A 122 -4.31 -0.75 -8.28
C SER A 122 -4.24 -0.05 -9.64
N ILE A 123 -4.74 -0.68 -10.70
CA ILE A 123 -4.91 -0.03 -12.02
C ILE A 123 -6.38 0.04 -12.41
N SER A 124 -6.76 1.04 -13.18
CA SER A 124 -8.14 1.13 -13.66
C SER A 124 -8.39 0.08 -14.75
N ARG A 125 -9.64 -0.38 -14.89
CA ARG A 125 -10.04 -1.29 -15.98
C ARG A 125 -9.71 -0.74 -17.38
N ARG A 126 -9.59 0.58 -17.54
CA ARG A 126 -9.22 1.19 -18.83
C ARG A 126 -7.72 1.10 -19.12
N GLU A 127 -6.89 1.23 -18.08
CA GLU A 127 -5.44 1.08 -18.20
C GLU A 127 -5.04 -0.39 -18.34
N SER A 128 -5.83 -1.31 -17.77
CA SER A 128 -5.52 -2.74 -17.74
C SER A 128 -5.57 -3.45 -19.10
N THR A 129 -6.14 -2.82 -20.13
CA THR A 129 -6.14 -3.32 -21.52
C THR A 129 -4.90 -2.88 -22.29
N GLN A 130 -4.15 -1.90 -21.79
CA GLN A 130 -2.86 -1.50 -22.32
C GLN A 130 -1.80 -2.30 -21.54
N ALA A 131 -1.03 -3.15 -22.22
CA ALA A 131 0.08 -3.87 -21.60
C ALA A 131 1.19 -2.87 -21.24
N SER A 132 1.05 -2.19 -20.11
CA SER A 132 2.07 -1.29 -19.59
C SER A 132 3.06 -2.06 -18.73
N VAL A 133 4.35 -1.84 -19.00
CA VAL A 133 5.44 -2.34 -18.16
C VAL A 133 5.37 -1.62 -16.81
N TRP A 134 5.38 -2.37 -15.71
CA TRP A 134 5.41 -1.78 -14.37
C TRP A 134 6.76 -1.11 -14.12
N LYS A 135 6.76 0.19 -13.85
CA LYS A 135 7.99 0.97 -13.66
C LYS A 135 8.39 1.05 -12.20
N HIS A 136 9.67 1.31 -11.96
CA HIS A 136 10.17 1.67 -10.64
C HIS A 136 9.53 2.98 -10.15
N HIS A 137 9.23 3.04 -8.86
CA HIS A 137 8.83 4.27 -8.19
C HIS A 137 9.95 4.67 -7.21
N TRP A 138 10.81 5.59 -7.65
CA TRP A 138 12.03 6.00 -6.96
C TRP A 138 11.74 7.15 -6.01
N THR A 139 11.99 6.98 -4.71
CA THR A 139 11.92 8.02 -3.69
C THR A 139 13.32 8.46 -3.29
N HIS A 140 13.48 9.73 -2.94
CA HIS A 140 14.79 10.32 -2.65
C HIS A 140 15.04 10.43 -1.15
N GLY A 141 16.25 10.08 -0.72
CA GLY A 141 16.77 10.25 0.63
C GLY A 141 16.28 9.24 1.64
N ASN A 142 16.81 9.38 2.87
CA ASN A 142 16.46 8.58 4.05
C ASN A 142 16.58 7.06 3.79
N LEU A 143 17.70 6.68 3.17
CA LEU A 143 18.02 5.27 2.95
C LEU A 143 18.23 4.55 4.29
N PRO A 144 17.86 3.27 4.39
CA PRO A 144 18.25 2.44 5.52
C PRO A 144 19.77 2.39 5.69
N SER A 145 20.23 2.16 6.90
CA SER A 145 21.65 1.96 7.17
C SER A 145 22.21 0.79 6.35
N HIS A 146 23.49 0.88 5.97
CA HIS A 146 24.21 -0.11 5.17
C HIS A 146 23.56 -0.41 3.81
N SER A 147 22.82 0.55 3.25
CA SER A 147 22.31 0.43 1.88
C SER A 147 23.47 0.35 0.88
N VAL A 148 23.33 -0.50 -0.15
CA VAL A 148 24.34 -0.69 -1.21
C VAL A 148 23.75 -0.26 -2.54
N CYS A 149 24.51 0.50 -3.33
CA CYS A 149 24.06 0.95 -4.63
C CYS A 149 23.99 -0.23 -5.62
N SER A 150 22.81 -0.49 -6.20
CA SER A 150 22.61 -1.60 -7.15
C SER A 150 23.29 -1.41 -8.52
N VAL A 151 24.01 -0.30 -8.74
CA VAL A 151 24.71 0.00 -10.00
C VAL A 151 26.21 -0.19 -9.87
N CYS A 152 26.81 0.29 -8.79
CA CYS A 152 28.26 0.21 -8.56
C CYS A 152 28.67 -0.74 -7.43
N ASP A 153 27.70 -1.34 -6.73
CA ASP A 153 27.88 -2.26 -5.60
C ASP A 153 28.67 -1.68 -4.41
N LEU A 154 28.79 -0.36 -4.33
CA LEU A 154 29.40 0.36 -3.21
C LEU A 154 28.35 0.80 -2.18
N GLU A 155 28.77 0.90 -0.92
CA GLU A 155 27.93 1.41 0.16
C GLU A 155 27.44 2.84 -0.10
N CYS A 156 26.21 3.12 0.29
CA CYS A 156 25.59 4.44 0.22
C CYS A 156 26.03 5.35 1.39
N GLU A 157 26.69 4.79 2.40
CA GLU A 157 27.19 5.50 3.58
C GLU A 157 28.59 6.08 3.42
N SER A 158 29.36 5.59 2.45
CA SER A 158 30.78 5.85 2.41
C SER A 158 31.11 7.22 1.78
N ASP A 159 31.84 8.06 2.51
CA ASP A 159 32.38 9.37 2.11
C ASP A 159 33.46 9.31 1.00
N TYR A 160 33.59 8.22 0.25
CA TYR A 160 34.66 8.05 -0.75
C TYR A 160 34.34 8.76 -2.08
N HIS A 161 34.33 10.09 -2.04
CA HIS A 161 34.62 10.94 -3.19
C HIS A 161 35.90 11.77 -2.99
N ASP A 162 36.83 11.30 -2.16
CA ASP A 162 38.21 11.81 -2.07
C ASP A 162 39.19 10.69 -2.51
N ASP A 163 39.30 10.42 -3.83
CA ASP A 163 40.55 10.09 -4.56
C ASP A 163 40.26 9.47 -5.94
N PHE A 164 39.77 10.28 -6.87
CA PHE A 164 40.18 10.16 -8.28
C PHE A 164 40.00 11.50 -9.00
N ASP A 165 41.07 12.29 -8.97
CA ASP A 165 41.41 13.29 -9.99
C ASP A 165 40.48 14.48 -10.26
N LEU A 166 40.11 15.25 -9.22
CA LEU A 166 39.66 16.64 -9.40
C LEU A 166 40.42 17.60 -8.48
N LYS A 167 41.68 17.88 -8.88
CA LYS A 167 42.36 19.09 -8.44
C LYS A 167 41.62 20.33 -8.97
N LYS A 168 41.50 21.29 -8.06
CA LYS A 168 41.35 22.75 -8.22
C LYS A 168 39.95 23.35 -8.17
N ASN A 169 39.78 24.05 -7.05
CA ASN A 169 39.19 25.38 -6.90
C ASN A 169 37.67 25.44 -6.72
N ASP A 170 37.22 25.18 -5.49
CA ASP A 170 36.29 26.12 -4.88
C ASP A 170 36.37 26.07 -3.34
N SER A 171 36.85 27.15 -2.74
CA SER A 171 36.96 27.31 -1.29
C SER A 171 35.63 27.83 -0.74
N LEU A 172 34.58 27.00 -0.81
CA LEU A 172 33.25 27.19 -0.19
C LEU A 172 32.41 25.90 -0.29
N ARG A 173 32.93 24.76 0.19
CA ARG A 173 32.07 23.60 0.53
C ARG A 173 32.14 23.40 2.05
N PRO A 174 31.06 23.65 2.81
CA PRO A 174 31.04 23.31 4.22
C PRO A 174 31.10 21.78 4.35
N LEU A 175 32.02 21.33 5.19
CA LEU A 175 32.05 20.03 5.86
C LEU A 175 30.64 19.54 6.21
N LEU A 176 30.13 18.53 5.51
CA LEU A 176 29.09 17.63 6.01
C LEU A 176 29.34 16.25 5.39
N SER A 177 29.51 15.25 6.25
CA SER A 177 29.37 13.83 5.95
C SER A 177 27.90 13.54 5.60
N GLU A 178 27.46 14.00 4.42
CA GLU A 178 26.06 14.26 4.02
C GLU A 178 25.49 13.23 3.02
N HIS A 179 26.10 12.04 2.92
CA HIS A 179 25.98 11.25 1.68
C HIS A 179 24.83 10.23 1.61
N THR A 180 24.29 9.65 2.70
CA THR A 180 23.14 8.71 2.64
C THR A 180 21.79 9.34 2.34
N LEU A 181 21.67 10.65 2.53
CA LEU A 181 20.41 11.38 2.60
C LEU A 181 19.93 11.90 1.24
N HIS A 182 20.70 11.66 0.17
CA HIS A 182 20.42 12.18 -1.17
C HIS A 182 20.35 11.12 -2.27
N HIS A 183 20.42 9.85 -1.88
CA HIS A 183 20.35 8.72 -2.80
C HIS A 183 18.90 8.25 -3.04
N TYR A 184 18.68 7.43 -4.05
CA TYR A 184 17.33 6.98 -4.45
C TYR A 184 17.05 5.57 -3.95
N ARG A 185 15.81 5.32 -3.53
CA ARG A 185 15.30 3.97 -3.24
C ARG A 185 14.03 3.71 -4.03
N CYS A 186 13.91 2.54 -4.64
CA CYS A 186 12.63 2.14 -5.22
C CYS A 186 11.72 1.60 -4.13
N CYS A 187 10.54 2.18 -3.95
CA CYS A 187 9.62 1.75 -2.89
C CYS A 187 8.94 0.39 -3.16
N TRP A 188 9.11 -0.18 -4.35
CA TRP A 188 8.64 -1.53 -4.68
C TRP A 188 9.75 -2.56 -4.49
N CYS A 189 10.79 -2.53 -5.32
CA CYS A 189 11.86 -3.53 -5.27
C CYS A 189 12.92 -3.29 -4.19
N GLN A 190 12.84 -2.19 -3.43
CA GLN A 190 13.78 -1.80 -2.37
C GLN A 190 15.22 -1.51 -2.81
N ARG A 191 15.54 -1.61 -4.11
CA ARG A 191 16.86 -1.24 -4.64
C ARG A 191 17.22 0.20 -4.27
N THR A 192 18.48 0.41 -3.95
CA THR A 192 19.07 1.71 -3.63
C THR A 192 20.10 2.08 -4.69
N ILE A 193 20.15 3.36 -5.08
CA ILE A 193 21.05 3.86 -6.13
C ILE A 193 21.58 5.23 -5.72
N HIS A 194 22.89 5.45 -5.84
CA HIS A 194 23.49 6.77 -5.59
C HIS A 194 22.92 7.86 -6.50
N GLU A 195 22.98 9.13 -6.08
CA GLU A 195 22.47 10.25 -6.88
C GLU A 195 23.18 10.35 -8.23
N ASP A 196 24.50 10.16 -8.24
CA ASP A 196 25.33 10.21 -9.44
C ASP A 196 25.12 9.00 -10.36
N CYS A 197 25.00 7.81 -9.79
CA CYS A 197 24.62 6.60 -10.54
C CYS A 197 23.25 6.76 -11.19
N PHE A 198 22.30 7.39 -10.50
CA PHE A 198 20.95 7.65 -11.02
C PHE A 198 20.92 8.70 -12.16
N ARG A 199 21.86 9.66 -12.13
CA ARG A 199 22.00 10.74 -13.12
C ARG A 199 22.91 10.40 -14.30
N SER A 200 23.67 9.32 -14.22
CA SER A 200 24.54 8.86 -15.30
C SER A 200 23.81 8.82 -16.64
N LYS A 201 24.50 9.25 -17.71
CA LYS A 201 23.94 9.28 -19.08
C LYS A 201 23.62 7.88 -19.61
N ASN A 202 24.30 6.85 -19.10
CA ASN A 202 24.01 5.45 -19.39
C ASN A 202 22.96 4.96 -18.37
N ARG A 203 21.69 5.29 -18.63
CA ARG A 203 20.58 4.82 -17.80
C ARG A 203 20.39 3.32 -18.04
N ASP A 204 20.88 2.53 -17.10
CA ASP A 204 20.80 1.07 -17.12
C ASP A 204 19.34 0.58 -17.06
N GLU A 205 19.08 -0.63 -17.56
CA GLU A 205 17.79 -1.32 -17.44
C GLU A 205 17.34 -1.42 -15.97
N LEU A 206 18.27 -1.40 -15.03
CA LEU A 206 18.02 -1.37 -13.59
C LEU A 206 17.25 -0.11 -13.11
N ILE A 207 17.35 1.00 -13.83
CA ILE A 207 16.70 2.27 -13.44
C ILE A 207 15.42 2.50 -14.24
N ASP A 208 15.48 2.31 -15.55
CA ASP A 208 14.42 2.65 -16.50
C ASP A 208 13.60 1.47 -16.99
N GLY A 209 14.06 0.25 -16.70
CA GLY A 209 13.38 -0.97 -17.08
C GLY A 209 12.16 -1.29 -16.19
N LYS A 210 11.78 -2.56 -16.24
CA LYS A 210 10.64 -3.10 -15.50
C LYS A 210 11.03 -3.33 -14.04
N CYS A 211 10.23 -2.80 -13.12
CA CYS A 211 10.33 -3.19 -11.73
C CYS A 211 9.86 -4.64 -11.55
N ASP A 212 10.74 -5.45 -11.00
CA ASP A 212 10.56 -6.87 -10.68
C ASP A 212 10.05 -7.11 -9.25
N PHE A 213 9.78 -6.04 -8.50
CA PHE A 213 9.37 -6.06 -7.09
C PHE A 213 10.42 -6.65 -6.12
N GLY A 214 11.64 -6.92 -6.59
CA GLY A 214 12.80 -7.31 -5.78
C GLY A 214 12.57 -8.56 -4.93
N GLN A 215 13.24 -8.64 -3.78
CA GLN A 215 13.26 -9.84 -2.93
C GLN A 215 11.87 -10.24 -2.38
N TYR A 216 10.97 -9.27 -2.22
CA TYR A 216 9.63 -9.48 -1.66
C TYR A 216 8.55 -9.74 -2.72
N ARG A 217 8.92 -9.86 -3.99
CA ARG A 217 7.97 -10.04 -5.11
C ARG A 217 6.96 -11.16 -4.93
N HIS A 218 7.34 -12.25 -4.26
CA HIS A 218 6.46 -13.39 -4.00
C HIS A 218 5.39 -13.10 -2.93
N LEU A 219 5.59 -12.09 -2.09
CA LEU A 219 4.66 -11.64 -1.05
C LEU A 219 3.70 -10.55 -1.52
N ILE A 220 4.08 -9.83 -2.57
CA ILE A 220 3.38 -8.63 -3.03
C ILE A 220 2.25 -9.05 -3.97
N ILE A 221 1.09 -8.40 -3.85
CA ILE A 221 0.09 -8.35 -4.91
C ILE A 221 0.39 -7.11 -5.75
N PRO A 222 0.98 -7.27 -6.95
CA PRO A 222 1.33 -6.15 -7.79
C PRO A 222 0.08 -5.31 -8.08
N PRO A 223 0.21 -3.99 -8.19
CA PRO A 223 -0.94 -3.15 -8.48
C PRO A 223 -1.54 -3.45 -9.86
N SER A 224 -0.76 -3.98 -10.80
CA SER A 224 -1.24 -4.48 -12.10
C SER A 224 -2.19 -5.67 -11.99
N CYS A 225 -2.14 -6.42 -10.89
CA CYS A 225 -3.06 -7.52 -10.60
C CYS A 225 -4.37 -7.03 -10.00
N ILE A 226 -4.40 -5.85 -9.37
CA ILE A 226 -5.59 -5.30 -8.73
C ILE A 226 -6.29 -4.35 -9.69
N ILE A 227 -7.41 -4.78 -10.28
CA ILE A 227 -8.18 -3.97 -11.22
C ILE A 227 -9.33 -3.30 -10.50
N HIS A 228 -9.44 -1.99 -10.69
CA HIS A 228 -10.54 -1.21 -10.15
C HIS A 228 -11.41 -0.56 -11.23
N LYS A 229 -12.65 -0.25 -10.87
CA LYS A 229 -13.57 0.55 -11.68
C LYS A 229 -14.08 1.75 -10.89
N ARG A 230 -14.32 2.86 -11.61
CA ARG A 230 -14.96 4.04 -11.04
C ARG A 230 -16.46 3.80 -10.96
N VAL A 231 -17.03 4.10 -9.80
CA VAL A 231 -18.45 3.93 -9.49
C VAL A 231 -19.00 5.18 -8.82
N TRP A 232 -20.33 5.28 -8.76
CA TRP A 232 -21.03 6.35 -8.05
C TRP A 232 -21.75 5.77 -6.84
N THR A 233 -21.59 6.40 -5.68
CA THR A 233 -22.30 6.01 -4.46
C THR A 233 -23.74 6.53 -4.45
N SER A 234 -24.56 6.05 -3.52
CA SER A 234 -25.94 6.53 -3.32
C SER A 234 -26.02 8.04 -3.06
N SER A 235 -24.99 8.59 -2.39
CA SER A 235 -24.84 10.02 -2.14
C SER A 235 -24.31 10.80 -3.34
N ASN A 236 -24.32 10.21 -4.55
CA ASN A 236 -23.78 10.76 -5.78
C ASN A 236 -22.31 11.20 -5.70
N ARG A 237 -21.52 10.53 -4.86
CA ARG A 237 -20.07 10.76 -4.75
C ARG A 237 -19.34 9.76 -5.62
N ARG A 238 -18.26 10.19 -6.27
CA ARG A 238 -17.37 9.29 -7.01
C ARG A 238 -16.64 8.38 -6.01
N ALA A 239 -16.60 7.10 -6.32
CA ALA A 239 -15.89 6.09 -5.56
C ALA A 239 -15.16 5.12 -6.52
N ILE A 240 -14.29 4.30 -5.95
CA ILE A 240 -13.57 3.27 -6.66
C ILE A 240 -13.95 1.92 -6.04
N ALA A 241 -14.35 0.96 -6.88
CA ALA A 241 -14.66 -0.40 -6.45
C ALA A 241 -13.65 -1.38 -7.04
N LEU A 242 -13.30 -2.40 -6.25
CA LEU A 242 -12.58 -3.56 -6.76
C LEU A 242 -13.41 -4.24 -7.85
N ASP A 243 -12.76 -4.58 -8.96
CA ASP A 243 -13.42 -5.16 -10.13
C ASP A 243 -12.95 -6.59 -10.38
N GLU A 244 -11.63 -6.80 -10.39
CA GLU A 244 -11.02 -8.08 -10.72
C GLU A 244 -9.63 -8.17 -10.07
N ILE A 245 -9.24 -9.38 -9.66
CA ILE A 245 -7.86 -9.72 -9.31
C ILE A 245 -7.34 -10.65 -10.40
N ARG A 246 -6.29 -10.21 -11.11
CA ARG A 246 -5.64 -11.02 -12.15
C ARG A 246 -4.56 -11.90 -11.54
N SER A 247 -4.39 -13.09 -12.11
CA SER A 247 -3.25 -13.93 -11.79
C SER A 247 -1.95 -13.19 -12.09
N PHE A 248 -1.04 -13.22 -11.13
CA PHE A 248 0.32 -12.74 -11.35
C PHE A 248 1.08 -13.81 -12.13
N LYS A 249 1.00 -13.72 -13.46
CA LYS A 249 1.80 -14.53 -14.37
C LYS A 249 3.25 -14.05 -14.35
N ILE A 250 3.98 -14.36 -13.27
CA ILE A 250 5.42 -14.47 -13.35
C ILE A 250 5.74 -15.96 -13.26
N GLU A 251 6.77 -16.37 -13.98
CA GLU A 251 7.43 -17.68 -13.93
C GLU A 251 8.04 -17.98 -12.54
N GLU A 252 7.36 -17.56 -11.46
CA GLU A 252 7.74 -17.84 -10.08
C GLU A 252 6.99 -19.08 -9.60
N PRO A 253 7.70 -20.15 -9.21
CA PRO A 253 7.05 -21.39 -8.81
C PRO A 253 6.26 -21.31 -7.49
N ARG A 254 6.26 -20.18 -6.75
CA ARG A 254 5.60 -20.05 -5.43
C ARG A 254 5.15 -18.62 -5.07
N TRP A 255 4.24 -18.01 -5.85
CA TRP A 255 3.59 -16.76 -5.43
C TRP A 255 2.70 -17.01 -4.19
N SER A 256 2.95 -16.30 -3.10
CA SER A 256 2.20 -16.42 -1.86
C SER A 256 2.06 -15.05 -1.18
N PRO A 257 1.00 -14.31 -1.53
CA PRO A 257 0.71 -13.01 -0.95
C PRO A 257 0.60 -13.03 0.56
N LEU A 258 1.28 -12.09 1.20
CA LEU A 258 1.21 -11.85 2.63
C LEU A 258 0.32 -10.64 2.91
N PHE A 259 -0.62 -10.79 3.84
CA PHE A 259 -1.42 -9.71 4.38
C PHE A 259 -1.04 -9.49 5.85
N ILE A 260 -0.97 -8.23 6.26
CA ILE A 260 -0.68 -7.84 7.64
C ILE A 260 -1.93 -7.15 8.18
N ILE A 261 -2.50 -7.70 9.24
CA ILE A 261 -3.69 -7.14 9.88
C ILE A 261 -3.34 -6.84 11.32
N ALA A 262 -3.37 -5.57 11.69
CA ALA A 262 -3.04 -5.14 13.05
C ALA A 262 -3.94 -3.99 13.48
N ASN A 263 -4.19 -3.87 14.78
CA ASN A 263 -4.79 -2.65 15.33
C ASN A 263 -3.68 -1.75 15.86
N ARG A 264 -3.38 -0.62 15.21
CA ARG A 264 -2.25 0.27 15.58
C ARG A 264 -2.20 0.65 17.06
N LYS A 265 -3.34 0.65 17.76
CA LYS A 265 -3.44 1.00 19.19
C LYS A 265 -3.19 -0.17 20.16
N SER A 266 -3.03 -1.40 19.66
CA SER A 266 -2.82 -2.59 20.50
C SER A 266 -1.35 -2.74 20.91
N GLY A 267 -1.13 -3.37 22.08
CA GLY A 267 0.21 -3.74 22.57
C GLY A 267 1.17 -2.55 22.71
N ASN A 268 0.77 -1.47 23.40
CA ASN A 268 1.65 -0.30 23.61
C ASN A 268 2.22 0.35 22.31
N ASN A 269 1.47 0.29 21.21
CA ASN A 269 1.85 0.71 19.85
C ASN A 269 2.81 -0.24 19.10
N ASP A 270 3.11 -1.42 19.61
CA ASP A 270 3.89 -2.44 18.89
C ASP A 270 3.23 -2.82 17.55
N ALA A 271 1.89 -2.82 17.50
CA ALA A 271 1.14 -2.99 16.26
C ALA A 271 1.46 -1.93 15.21
N GLY A 272 1.64 -0.67 15.63
CA GLY A 272 2.05 0.41 14.74
C GLY A 272 3.42 0.17 14.14
N THR A 273 4.37 -0.30 14.96
CA THR A 273 5.70 -0.70 14.50
C THR A 273 5.65 -1.80 13.45
N ILE A 274 4.80 -2.82 13.65
CA ILE A 274 4.60 -3.89 12.66
C ILE A 274 4.03 -3.33 11.36
N LEU A 275 2.98 -2.50 11.41
CA LEU A 275 2.41 -1.87 10.21
C LEU A 275 3.46 -1.06 9.44
N SER A 276 4.25 -0.23 10.13
CA SER A 276 5.31 0.59 9.52
C SER A 276 6.49 -0.24 8.97
N LYS A 277 6.74 -1.47 9.45
CA LYS A 277 7.74 -2.38 8.86
C LYS A 277 7.31 -2.94 7.50
N PHE A 278 6.01 -3.19 7.31
CA PHE A 278 5.49 -3.86 6.12
C PHE A 278 4.91 -2.92 5.05
N LEU A 279 4.40 -1.74 5.41
CA LEU A 279 3.92 -0.72 4.45
C LEU A 279 4.96 -0.31 3.38
N PRO A 280 6.27 -0.18 3.72
CA PRO A 280 7.31 0.11 2.74
C PRO A 280 7.56 -1.00 1.73
N VAL A 281 7.14 -2.24 2.00
CA VAL A 281 7.45 -3.42 1.19
C VAL A 281 6.24 -3.92 0.42
N LEU A 282 5.11 -4.08 1.09
CA LEU A 282 3.92 -4.66 0.50
C LEU A 282 3.10 -3.62 -0.28
N ASN A 283 2.12 -4.11 -1.04
CA ASN A 283 1.07 -3.22 -1.52
C ASN A 283 0.28 -2.70 -0.32
N PRO A 284 0.03 -1.39 -0.18
CA PRO A 284 -0.76 -0.85 0.94
C PRO A 284 -2.13 -1.50 1.15
N LEU A 285 -2.74 -2.10 0.11
CA LEU A 285 -3.99 -2.88 0.25
C LEU A 285 -3.82 -4.21 1.01
N GLN A 286 -2.58 -4.67 1.18
CA GLN A 286 -2.23 -5.86 1.97
C GLN A 286 -1.91 -5.55 3.42
N VAL A 287 -1.81 -4.27 3.81
CA VAL A 287 -1.49 -3.86 5.19
C VAL A 287 -2.66 -3.10 5.79
N ILE A 288 -3.36 -3.76 6.70
CA ILE A 288 -4.67 -3.34 7.21
C ILE A 288 -4.52 -2.89 8.66
N ASP A 289 -4.76 -1.61 8.88
CA ASP A 289 -4.93 -1.04 10.21
C ASP A 289 -6.39 -1.12 10.64
N LEU A 290 -6.69 -1.98 11.62
CA LEU A 290 -8.03 -2.17 12.15
C LEU A 290 -8.59 -0.93 12.88
N SER A 291 -7.72 0.00 13.27
CA SER A 291 -8.18 1.26 13.90
C SER A 291 -8.86 2.20 12.91
N ASP A 292 -8.60 2.03 11.60
CA ASP A 292 -9.14 2.85 10.52
C ASP A 292 -10.30 2.10 9.83
N LYS A 293 -11.48 2.12 10.47
CA LYS A 293 -12.82 1.68 10.01
C LYS A 293 -12.87 0.57 8.93
N SER A 294 -13.27 -0.64 9.35
CA SER A 294 -13.88 -1.83 8.65
C SER A 294 -13.69 -2.09 7.14
N ASN A 295 -13.73 -1.09 6.26
CA ASN A 295 -13.81 -1.28 4.81
C ASN A 295 -12.53 -1.84 4.19
N LEU A 296 -11.36 -1.53 4.76
CA LEU A 296 -10.08 -2.07 4.28
C LEU A 296 -9.93 -3.56 4.61
N LEU A 297 -10.35 -3.98 5.80
CA LEU A 297 -10.36 -5.40 6.16
C LEU A 297 -11.26 -6.19 5.21
N GLU A 298 -12.48 -5.70 5.01
CA GLU A 298 -13.46 -6.34 4.15
C GLU A 298 -13.00 -6.40 2.67
N LEU A 299 -12.32 -5.36 2.19
CA LEU A 299 -11.67 -5.33 0.89
C LEU A 299 -10.51 -6.34 0.81
N SER A 300 -9.61 -6.36 1.78
CA SER A 300 -8.45 -7.27 1.81
C SER A 300 -8.87 -8.74 1.79
N LEU A 301 -9.89 -9.08 2.58
CA LEU A 301 -10.49 -10.40 2.62
C LEU A 301 -11.16 -10.78 1.28
N ARG A 302 -11.77 -9.79 0.60
CA ARG A 302 -12.29 -10.00 -0.76
C ARG A 302 -11.18 -10.19 -1.79
N ILE A 303 -10.06 -9.50 -1.64
CA ILE A 303 -8.87 -9.74 -2.48
C ILE A 303 -8.39 -11.17 -2.27
N CYS A 304 -8.27 -11.64 -1.02
CA CYS A 304 -7.91 -13.04 -0.72
C CYS A 304 -8.84 -14.05 -1.40
N GLN A 305 -10.15 -13.81 -1.38
CA GLN A 305 -11.15 -14.65 -2.06
C GLN A 305 -11.01 -14.69 -3.58
N MET A 306 -10.47 -13.63 -4.17
CA MET A 306 -10.35 -13.47 -5.63
C MET A 306 -8.96 -13.83 -6.14
N LEU A 307 -8.05 -14.25 -5.26
CA LEU A 307 -6.74 -14.76 -5.67
C LEU A 307 -6.92 -16.07 -6.47
N PRO A 308 -5.99 -16.37 -7.39
CA PRO A 308 -5.98 -17.64 -8.12
C PRO A 308 -5.95 -18.86 -7.19
N ASP A 309 -6.59 -19.96 -7.60
CA ASP A 309 -6.70 -21.19 -6.79
C ASP A 309 -5.32 -21.87 -6.53
N ASP A 310 -4.32 -21.61 -7.38
CA ASP A 310 -2.94 -22.11 -7.26
C ASP A 310 -2.08 -21.30 -6.27
N CYS A 311 -2.64 -20.26 -5.67
CA CYS A 311 -1.95 -19.33 -4.80
C CYS A 311 -2.41 -19.49 -3.34
N GLN A 312 -1.49 -19.88 -2.45
CA GLN A 312 -1.76 -19.93 -1.01
C GLN A 312 -1.51 -18.55 -0.38
N ALA A 313 -2.56 -17.84 0.02
CA ALA A 313 -2.42 -16.57 0.75
C ALA A 313 -2.07 -16.82 2.23
N ARG A 314 -1.33 -15.88 2.82
CA ARG A 314 -0.95 -15.86 4.23
C ARG A 314 -1.38 -14.56 4.88
N ILE A 315 -1.83 -14.62 6.12
CA ILE A 315 -2.28 -13.47 6.92
C ILE A 315 -1.52 -13.49 8.25
N LEU A 316 -0.74 -12.46 8.53
CA LEU A 316 -0.21 -12.18 9.85
C LEU A 316 -1.22 -11.31 10.62
N VAL A 317 -1.75 -11.82 11.72
CA VAL A 317 -2.61 -11.06 12.62
C VAL A 317 -1.80 -10.61 13.83
N ALA A 318 -1.56 -9.31 13.95
CA ALA A 318 -0.90 -8.71 15.11
C ALA A 318 -1.94 -8.15 16.08
N GLY A 319 -2.14 -8.85 17.20
CA GLY A 319 -3.20 -8.54 18.16
C GLY A 319 -3.28 -9.56 19.30
N GLY A 320 -4.25 -9.37 20.19
CA GLY A 320 -4.61 -10.35 21.21
C GLY A 320 -5.67 -11.33 20.74
N ASP A 321 -6.05 -12.29 21.60
CA ASP A 321 -6.96 -13.40 21.26
C ASP A 321 -8.31 -12.92 20.70
N GLY A 322 -8.88 -11.83 21.21
CA GLY A 322 -10.14 -11.27 20.70
C GLY A 322 -10.05 -10.79 19.25
N THR A 323 -8.93 -10.17 18.87
CA THR A 323 -8.69 -9.73 17.48
C THR A 323 -8.49 -10.92 16.56
N VAL A 324 -7.70 -11.91 17.00
CA VAL A 324 -7.45 -13.13 16.21
C VAL A 324 -8.75 -13.90 16.01
N GLY A 325 -9.52 -14.14 17.08
CA GLY A 325 -10.80 -14.85 17.01
C GLY A 325 -11.81 -14.15 16.09
N TRP A 326 -11.87 -12.82 16.12
CA TRP A 326 -12.73 -12.06 15.21
C TRP A 326 -12.32 -12.25 13.74
N ILE A 327 -11.04 -12.18 13.42
CA ILE A 327 -10.53 -12.37 12.05
C ILE A 327 -10.74 -13.81 11.57
N LEU A 328 -10.47 -14.82 12.41
CA LEU A 328 -10.72 -16.21 12.07
C LEU A 328 -12.21 -16.46 11.77
N ASN A 329 -13.11 -15.88 12.58
CA ASN A 329 -14.55 -15.97 12.33
C ASN A 329 -14.94 -15.29 11.01
N LEU A 330 -14.38 -14.13 10.69
CA LEU A 330 -14.61 -13.47 9.39
C LEU A 330 -14.10 -14.33 8.23
N ILE A 331 -12.90 -14.90 8.34
CA ILE A 331 -12.34 -15.80 7.32
C ILE A 331 -13.23 -17.03 7.13
N HIS A 332 -13.74 -17.60 8.22
CA HIS A 332 -14.66 -18.73 8.17
C HIS A 332 -15.98 -18.38 7.44
N GLN A 333 -16.55 -17.20 7.72
CA GLN A 333 -17.79 -16.72 7.08
C GLN A 333 -17.63 -16.47 5.57
N LEU A 334 -16.42 -16.24 5.09
CA LEU A 334 -16.15 -15.96 3.68
C LEU A 334 -16.32 -17.20 2.78
N GLN A 335 -16.38 -18.41 3.32
CA GLN A 335 -16.58 -19.66 2.56
C GLN A 335 -15.71 -19.74 1.29
N SER A 336 -14.43 -19.37 1.43
CA SER A 336 -13.48 -19.34 0.32
C SER A 336 -13.06 -20.75 -0.07
N LYS A 337 -12.82 -21.01 -1.36
CA LYS A 337 -12.32 -22.33 -1.83
C LYS A 337 -10.96 -22.66 -1.23
N SER A 338 -10.06 -21.68 -1.20
CA SER A 338 -8.76 -21.73 -0.55
C SER A 338 -8.78 -20.81 0.68
N LEU A 339 -8.66 -21.39 1.87
CA LEU A 339 -8.55 -20.61 3.10
C LEU A 339 -7.12 -20.06 3.23
N PRO A 340 -6.93 -18.78 3.56
CA PRO A 340 -5.61 -18.24 3.84
C PRO A 340 -5.04 -18.87 5.12
N LEU A 341 -3.72 -19.06 5.15
CA LEU A 341 -3.02 -19.48 6.37
C LEU A 341 -2.92 -18.28 7.32
N VAL A 342 -3.14 -18.49 8.61
CA VAL A 342 -3.11 -17.41 9.61
C VAL A 342 -1.95 -17.64 10.57
N ALA A 343 -1.03 -16.67 10.62
CA ALA A 343 0.01 -16.56 11.62
C ALA A 343 -0.39 -15.51 12.66
N ILE A 344 0.01 -15.71 13.92
CA ILE A 344 -0.34 -14.83 15.02
C ILE A 344 0.91 -14.12 15.51
N PHE A 345 0.90 -12.79 15.49
CA PHE A 345 1.88 -11.97 16.18
C PHE A 345 1.25 -11.50 17.51
N PRO A 346 1.57 -12.12 18.65
CA PRO A 346 0.90 -11.85 19.91
C PRO A 346 1.18 -10.44 20.41
N LEU A 347 0.13 -9.63 20.61
CA LEU A 347 0.25 -8.26 21.15
C LEU A 347 -0.66 -8.06 22.36
N GLY A 348 -0.11 -7.53 23.44
CA GLY A 348 -0.84 -7.24 24.68
C GLY A 348 -0.78 -8.38 25.70
N THR A 349 -1.74 -8.40 26.63
CA THR A 349 -1.83 -9.39 27.72
C THR A 349 -2.86 -10.48 27.38
N GLY A 350 -2.57 -11.73 27.74
CA GLY A 350 -3.49 -12.85 27.48
C GLY A 350 -3.48 -13.29 26.00
N ASN A 351 -2.36 -13.83 25.54
CA ASN A 351 -2.19 -14.40 24.19
C ASN A 351 -2.24 -15.93 24.28
N ASP A 352 -3.32 -16.49 24.81
CA ASP A 352 -3.45 -17.93 25.05
C ASP A 352 -3.38 -18.71 23.74
N LEU A 353 -4.02 -18.20 22.68
CA LEU A 353 -4.03 -18.84 21.37
C LEU A 353 -2.61 -18.88 20.76
N ALA A 354 -1.87 -17.79 20.86
CA ALA A 354 -0.48 -17.74 20.40
C ALA A 354 0.43 -18.67 21.20
N ARG A 355 0.21 -18.83 22.51
CA ARG A 355 0.99 -19.75 23.35
C ARG A 355 0.72 -21.21 22.99
N VAL A 356 -0.54 -21.58 22.80
CA VAL A 356 -0.96 -22.94 22.42
C VAL A 356 -0.42 -23.31 21.03
N LEU A 357 -0.47 -22.37 20.08
CA LEU A 357 0.01 -22.59 18.71
C LEU A 357 1.53 -22.39 18.57
N GLY A 358 2.24 -22.03 19.64
CA GLY A 358 3.70 -21.92 19.66
C GLY A 358 4.26 -20.59 19.14
N TRP A 359 3.42 -19.64 18.71
CA TRP A 359 3.83 -18.33 18.20
C TRP A 359 4.47 -17.42 19.26
N SER A 360 4.08 -17.54 20.53
CA SER A 360 4.66 -16.69 21.59
C SER A 360 6.17 -16.87 21.72
N LYS A 361 6.66 -18.11 21.70
CA LYS A 361 8.10 -18.38 21.80
C LYS A 361 8.90 -17.84 20.62
N ILE A 362 8.26 -17.70 19.47
CA ILE A 362 8.86 -17.22 18.22
C ILE A 362 8.96 -15.69 18.24
N PHE A 363 7.94 -15.02 18.75
CA PHE A 363 7.81 -13.55 18.74
C PHE A 363 8.01 -12.87 20.10
N ASP A 364 8.54 -13.59 21.11
CA ASP A 364 8.77 -13.08 22.47
C ASP A 364 9.76 -11.89 22.50
N ASP A 365 10.60 -11.72 21.47
CA ASP A 365 11.44 -10.54 21.31
C ASP A 365 10.74 -9.51 20.39
N ALA A 366 10.25 -8.41 20.97
CA ALA A 366 9.57 -7.31 20.27
C ALA A 366 10.43 -6.59 19.21
N ARG A 367 11.70 -7.00 19.04
CA ARG A 367 12.68 -6.39 18.13
C ARG A 367 12.86 -7.11 16.80
N LEU A 368 12.15 -8.22 16.56
CA LEU A 368 12.36 -9.02 15.34
C LEU A 368 12.25 -8.19 14.08
N ASP A 369 13.27 -8.28 13.24
CA ASP A 369 13.29 -7.60 11.95
C ASP A 369 12.22 -8.18 11.01
N ARG A 370 11.83 -7.40 10.01
CA ARG A 370 10.84 -7.77 8.99
C ARG A 370 11.18 -9.12 8.35
N ASP A 371 12.44 -9.34 7.99
CA ASP A 371 12.87 -10.56 7.29
C ASP A 371 12.75 -11.79 8.18
N GLU A 372 13.07 -11.65 9.47
CA GLU A 372 12.88 -12.71 10.45
C GLU A 372 11.39 -13.06 10.61
N ILE A 373 10.52 -12.05 10.72
CA ILE A 373 9.06 -12.28 10.79
C ILE A 373 8.57 -13.04 9.55
N ILE A 374 8.99 -12.63 8.36
CA ILE A 374 8.64 -13.33 7.11
C ILE A 374 9.13 -14.77 7.14
N ASN A 375 10.39 -15.01 7.48
CA ASN A 375 10.96 -16.36 7.53
C ASN A 375 10.16 -17.28 8.48
N GLN A 376 9.84 -16.80 9.68
CA GLN A 376 9.07 -17.56 10.66
C GLN A 376 7.66 -17.92 10.13
N ILE A 377 6.98 -16.99 9.46
CA ILE A 377 5.65 -17.23 8.87
C ILE A 377 5.70 -18.31 7.78
N PHE A 378 6.78 -18.38 7.01
CA PHE A 378 6.91 -19.28 5.87
C PHE A 378 7.47 -20.67 6.22
N ILE A 379 8.24 -20.78 7.31
CA ILE A 379 8.77 -22.06 7.81
C ILE A 379 7.79 -22.75 8.78
N ALA A 380 6.86 -21.99 9.37
CA ALA A 380 5.89 -22.53 10.31
C ALA A 380 5.09 -23.72 9.74
N LYS A 381 4.91 -24.73 10.58
CA LYS A 381 4.12 -25.91 10.25
C LYS A 381 2.63 -25.56 10.26
N GLU A 382 1.92 -25.98 9.22
CA GLU A 382 0.47 -25.86 9.16
C GLU A 382 -0.19 -26.77 10.20
N ILE A 383 -1.14 -26.21 10.94
CA ILE A 383 -1.99 -26.92 11.89
C ILE A 383 -3.40 -26.87 11.31
N LEU A 384 -3.91 -28.03 10.89
CA LEU A 384 -5.24 -28.20 10.27
C LEU A 384 -6.33 -28.30 11.32
#